data_AF-A0A0F4GID0-F1
#
_entry.id   AF-A0A0F4GID0-F1
#
_cell.length_a   1.000
_cell.length_b   1.000
_cell.length_c   1.000
_cell.angle_alpha   90.00
_cell.angle_beta   90.00
_cell.angle_gamma   90.00
#
_symmetry.space_group_name_H-M   'P 1'
#
loop_
_entity.id
_entity.type
_entity.pdbx_description
1 polymer ?
#
loop_
_entity_poly.entity_id
_entity_poly.type
_entity_poly.pdbx_seq_one_letter_code
_entity_poly.pdbx_strand_id
1 'polypeptide(L)'
;MKFSSHQQQMEGLISWKRVSFGLLALVSIQAVFLSTPWIKSSRGASPNFDVSSPNCEAEQSATLRTTGAALTASQCATHFPDLYHEVDRATGYWKKQLRRLISPEDVDISWRNDGALRILIHQNELRVLQTKGVWSNSYRERALSVLSQLEEALWSASAAGEILPTIEAAIVVDDMSLIPTKQGDTHSIWTFTSTDRDPAHQRHWLIPGFSFYSAPGTGSFIDAQRRALQHDSPIVDKVQQAIWRGVRWTNPDVRGSLLDSTVNKTWADVKEVNWETKENLMDMEEMCKFAYVIHTEGRSYSGRLQFLLNCDAAPIIHRLDWKCHYYHLLVSKGPKQNYIPVKAHFGDLEKTMDWYLEHPEESQRIANNSIATFRSKYFTPAATSCYLRRLIKGYGEVAFTPEVLRPEKAGEVRKRRGISFAEIVHMKEEYEGDGVNDEEA
;
A
#
# COMPACT_ATOMS: atom_id res chain seq x y z
N MET A 1 5.59 -65.33 -3.66
CA MET A 1 5.97 -66.47 -2.78
C MET A 1 7.49 -66.65 -2.86
N LYS A 2 8.17 -66.66 -1.70
CA LYS A 2 9.56 -67.10 -1.42
C LYS A 2 10.69 -66.39 -2.21
N PHE A 3 11.44 -65.43 -1.67
CA PHE A 3 12.47 -65.44 -0.61
C PHE A 3 13.66 -66.41 -0.79
N SER A 4 14.86 -65.81 -0.62
CA SER A 4 16.17 -66.38 -0.23
C SER A 4 17.01 -66.99 -1.36
N SER A 5 18.36 -66.93 -1.37
CA SER A 5 19.29 -66.79 -0.25
C SER A 5 20.71 -66.42 -0.70
N HIS A 6 21.41 -65.67 0.16
CA HIS A 6 22.81 -65.80 0.60
C HIS A 6 23.95 -66.16 -0.35
N GLN A 7 24.99 -65.33 -0.29
CA GLN A 7 26.38 -65.81 -0.26
C GLN A 7 27.21 -65.02 0.77
N GLN A 8 27.44 -65.63 1.94
CA GLN A 8 28.66 -65.49 2.77
C GLN A 8 29.84 -66.09 1.95
N GLN A 9 31.13 -65.83 2.11
CA GLN A 9 31.98 -65.36 3.21
C GLN A 9 33.38 -65.19 2.57
N MET A 10 34.20 -64.24 3.01
CA MET A 10 35.65 -64.47 3.19
C MET A 10 36.20 -63.42 4.15
N GLU A 11 36.60 -63.90 5.33
CA GLU A 11 37.30 -63.16 6.37
C GLU A 11 38.76 -62.93 5.98
N GLY A 12 39.27 -61.72 6.26
CA GLY A 12 40.69 -61.39 6.24
C GLY A 12 41.07 -60.80 7.60
N LEU A 13 41.85 -61.55 8.38
CA LEU A 13 42.38 -61.17 9.69
C LEU A 13 43.17 -59.85 9.63
N ILE A 14 42.75 -58.85 10.40
CA ILE A 14 43.58 -57.68 10.73
C ILE A 14 44.18 -57.90 12.13
N SER A 15 45.51 -57.97 12.17
CA SER A 15 46.36 -58.10 13.35
C SER A 15 46.09 -57.02 14.40
N TRP A 16 45.88 -57.44 15.64
CA TRP A 16 45.69 -56.61 16.84
C TRP A 16 46.87 -55.66 17.18
N LYS A 17 47.97 -55.68 16.41
CA LYS A 17 49.08 -54.70 16.58
C LYS A 17 48.83 -53.35 15.89
N ARG A 18 47.80 -53.20 15.05
CA ARG A 18 47.47 -51.94 14.36
C ARG A 18 46.38 -51.09 15.04
N VAL A 19 45.60 -51.64 15.97
CA VAL A 19 44.56 -50.89 16.71
C VAL A 19 45.18 -50.08 17.86
N SER A 20 46.28 -50.54 18.45
CA SER A 20 46.92 -49.85 19.59
C SER A 20 47.72 -48.59 19.19
N PHE A 21 48.13 -48.43 17.93
CA PHE A 21 48.84 -47.23 17.46
C PHE A 21 47.88 -46.08 17.06
N GLY A 22 46.62 -46.37 16.74
CA GLY A 22 45.62 -45.35 16.38
C GLY A 22 45.07 -44.56 17.58
N LEU A 23 44.98 -45.21 18.75
CA LEU A 23 44.41 -44.59 19.96
C LEU A 23 45.39 -43.67 20.72
N LEU A 24 46.71 -43.88 20.59
CA LEU A 24 47.73 -42.99 21.19
C LEU A 24 47.95 -41.68 20.40
N ALA A 25 47.66 -41.67 19.09
CA ALA A 25 47.75 -40.46 18.27
C ALA A 25 46.64 -39.45 18.56
N LEU A 26 45.43 -39.90 18.93
CA LEU A 26 44.28 -39.03 19.20
C LEU A 26 44.32 -38.32 20.57
N VAL A 27 44.96 -38.93 21.58
CA VAL A 27 45.13 -38.29 22.92
C VAL A 27 46.23 -37.21 22.90
N SER A 28 47.17 -37.29 21.97
CA SER A 28 48.30 -36.35 21.88
C SER A 28 47.94 -35.00 21.23
N ILE A 29 46.91 -34.97 20.36
CA ILE A 29 46.51 -33.75 19.64
C ILE A 29 45.63 -32.82 20.51
N GLN A 30 44.89 -33.35 21.48
CA GLN A 30 44.09 -32.53 22.41
C GLN A 30 44.94 -31.83 23.49
N ALA A 31 46.13 -32.34 23.82
CA ALA A 31 47.00 -31.74 24.85
C ALA A 31 47.78 -30.49 24.37
N VAL A 32 47.92 -30.29 23.06
CA VAL A 32 48.65 -29.13 22.48
C VAL A 32 47.76 -27.88 22.39
N PHE A 33 46.44 -28.03 22.23
CA PHE A 33 45.50 -26.90 22.16
C PHE A 33 45.19 -26.24 23.52
N LEU A 34 45.50 -26.90 24.64
CA LEU A 34 45.21 -26.40 25.99
C LEU A 34 46.42 -25.80 26.72
N SER A 35 47.61 -25.75 26.10
CA SER A 35 48.85 -25.38 26.80
C SER A 35 49.69 -24.24 26.19
N THR A 36 49.17 -23.45 25.24
CA THR A 36 49.87 -22.24 24.78
C THR A 36 49.11 -20.94 25.06
N PRO A 37 49.78 -19.87 25.57
CA PRO A 37 49.11 -18.77 26.26
C PRO A 37 49.21 -17.44 25.47
N TRP A 38 48.27 -17.21 24.55
CA TRP A 38 47.98 -15.91 23.92
C TRP A 38 46.45 -15.86 23.77
N ILE A 39 45.66 -15.11 24.54
CA ILE A 39 45.62 -13.64 24.64
C ILE A 39 45.04 -13.27 26.02
N LYS A 40 45.77 -12.45 26.77
CA LYS A 40 45.27 -11.74 27.95
C LYS A 40 44.36 -10.58 27.52
N SER A 41 43.22 -10.52 28.20
CA SER A 41 42.37 -9.36 28.45
C SER A 41 43.06 -7.99 28.41
N SER A 42 42.46 -7.03 27.69
CA SER A 42 42.32 -5.67 28.20
C SER A 42 40.95 -5.09 27.83
N ARG A 43 40.30 -4.53 28.84
CA ARG A 43 39.03 -3.81 28.79
C ARG A 43 39.24 -2.44 28.15
N GLY A 44 38.28 -1.97 27.35
CA GLY A 44 38.14 -0.55 27.00
C GLY A 44 37.72 -0.29 25.55
N ALA A 45 36.57 0.39 25.41
CA ALA A 45 35.95 0.93 24.18
C ALA A 45 35.27 -0.08 23.23
N SER A 46 33.93 -0.11 23.28
CA SER A 46 33.11 -0.66 22.19
C SER A 46 33.34 0.16 20.92
N PRO A 47 33.74 -0.44 19.79
CA PRO A 47 33.61 0.20 18.50
C PRO A 47 32.14 0.09 18.09
N ASN A 48 31.50 1.23 17.81
CA ASN A 48 30.28 1.25 17.02
C ASN A 48 30.59 0.62 15.65
N PHE A 49 30.14 -0.61 15.45
CA PHE A 49 30.10 -1.21 14.13
C PHE A 49 28.77 -0.83 13.47
N ASP A 50 28.82 0.32 12.81
CA ASP A 50 27.88 0.67 11.76
C ASP A 50 28.28 -0.14 10.52
N VAL A 51 27.56 -1.23 10.25
CA VAL A 51 27.76 -2.07 9.07
C VAL A 51 26.40 -2.33 8.43
N SER A 52 25.89 -1.36 7.66
CA SER A 52 24.98 -1.69 6.57
C SER A 52 25.83 -2.06 5.34
N SER A 53 25.87 -3.36 5.05
CA SER A 53 26.43 -3.85 3.78
C SER A 53 25.40 -3.57 2.66
N PRO A 54 25.82 -3.09 1.47
CA PRO A 54 24.92 -2.85 0.34
C PRO A 54 24.04 -4.06 -0.03
N ASN A 55 24.54 -5.27 0.21
CA ASN A 55 23.80 -6.52 -0.05
C ASN A 55 22.64 -6.72 0.95
N CYS A 56 22.77 -6.27 2.19
CA CYS A 56 21.70 -6.37 3.19
C CYS A 56 20.58 -5.36 2.91
N GLU A 57 20.91 -4.16 2.43
CA GLU A 57 19.94 -3.15 2.03
C GLU A 57 19.17 -3.57 0.77
N ALA A 58 19.85 -4.17 -0.21
CA ALA A 58 19.21 -4.72 -1.40
C ALA A 58 18.28 -5.91 -1.09
N GLU A 59 18.69 -6.80 -0.20
CA GLU A 59 17.90 -7.96 0.23
C GLU A 59 16.69 -7.53 1.08
N GLN A 60 16.84 -6.59 2.02
CA GLN A 60 15.72 -6.01 2.77
C GLN A 60 14.75 -5.26 1.86
N SER A 61 15.24 -4.48 0.89
CA SER A 61 14.42 -3.81 -0.13
C SER A 61 13.63 -4.84 -0.95
N ALA A 62 14.23 -5.98 -1.31
CA ALA A 62 13.54 -7.05 -2.02
C ALA A 62 12.46 -7.73 -1.14
N THR A 63 12.73 -7.99 0.14
CA THR A 63 11.75 -8.55 1.08
C THR A 63 10.56 -7.62 1.32
N LEU A 64 10.81 -6.31 1.49
CA LEU A 64 9.77 -5.29 1.65
C LEU A 64 8.88 -5.19 0.40
N ARG A 65 9.45 -5.36 -0.80
CA ARG A 65 8.73 -5.33 -2.09
C ARG A 65 7.91 -6.58 -2.37
N THR A 66 8.31 -7.74 -1.85
CA THR A 66 7.72 -9.04 -2.24
C THR A 66 6.82 -9.64 -1.18
N THR A 67 6.93 -9.21 0.08
CA THR A 67 6.09 -9.67 1.19
C THR A 67 5.65 -8.49 2.05
N GLY A 68 4.44 -8.55 2.60
CA GLY A 68 4.00 -7.68 3.70
C GLY A 68 4.78 -8.03 4.97
N ALA A 69 6.08 -7.74 4.98
CA ALA A 69 6.99 -8.10 6.06
C ALA A 69 6.37 -7.71 7.41
N ALA A 70 6.42 -8.64 8.37
CA ALA A 70 5.90 -8.44 9.71
C ALA A 70 6.80 -7.49 10.51
N LEU A 71 6.86 -6.23 10.08
CA LEU A 71 7.64 -5.19 10.73
C LEU A 71 7.00 -4.82 12.07
N THR A 72 7.82 -4.67 13.10
CA THR A 72 7.40 -4.02 14.35
C THR A 72 7.03 -2.56 14.11
N ALA A 73 6.27 -1.95 15.02
CA ALA A 73 5.92 -0.52 14.91
C ALA A 73 7.16 0.39 14.81
N SER A 74 8.25 0.05 15.52
CA SER A 74 9.51 0.80 15.43
C SER A 74 10.17 0.65 14.07
N GLN A 75 10.18 -0.55 13.50
CA GLN A 75 10.72 -0.77 12.15
C GLN A 75 9.89 -0.04 11.10
N CYS A 76 8.55 -0.09 11.19
CA CYS A 76 7.68 0.70 10.33
C CYS A 76 8.04 2.20 10.37
N ALA A 77 8.21 2.78 11.56
CA ALA A 77 8.59 4.19 11.72
C ALA A 77 9.99 4.51 11.17
N THR A 78 10.96 3.61 11.35
CA THR A 78 12.32 3.77 10.83
C THR A 78 12.36 3.67 9.31
N HIS A 79 11.69 2.69 8.72
CA HIS A 79 11.69 2.47 7.27
C HIS A 79 10.83 3.49 6.52
N PHE A 80 9.72 3.93 7.11
CA PHE A 80 8.73 4.80 6.47
C PHE A 80 8.43 6.07 7.28
N PRO A 81 9.44 6.92 7.55
CA PRO A 81 9.29 8.05 8.47
C PRO A 81 8.26 9.08 8.03
N ASP A 82 8.10 9.29 6.72
CA ASP A 82 7.18 10.29 6.18
C ASP A 82 5.80 9.72 5.83
N LEU A 83 5.53 8.45 6.12
CA LEU A 83 4.34 7.75 5.61
C LEU A 83 3.02 8.24 6.22
N TYR A 84 3.04 8.79 7.44
CA TYR A 84 1.85 8.89 8.28
C TYR A 84 1.17 10.27 8.30
N HIS A 85 1.57 11.19 7.42
CA HIS A 85 1.07 12.56 7.38
C HIS A 85 -0.47 12.67 7.49
N GLU A 86 -1.20 11.91 6.67
CA GLU A 86 -2.66 11.98 6.64
C GLU A 86 -3.33 11.36 7.87
N VAL A 87 -2.71 10.37 8.50
CA VAL A 87 -3.17 9.81 9.79
C VAL A 87 -3.01 10.85 10.89
N ASP A 88 -1.85 11.50 10.95
CA ASP A 88 -1.55 12.52 11.96
C ASP A 88 -2.43 13.77 11.76
N ARG A 89 -2.70 14.16 10.50
CA ARG A 89 -3.65 15.23 10.16
C ARG A 89 -5.05 14.91 10.69
N ALA A 90 -5.61 13.76 10.34
CA ALA A 90 -6.97 13.39 10.72
C ALA A 90 -7.10 13.25 12.25
N THR A 91 -6.15 12.57 12.90
CA THR A 91 -6.09 12.46 14.36
C THR A 91 -6.03 13.85 15.02
N GLY A 92 -5.17 14.74 14.50
CA GLY A 92 -5.01 16.09 14.98
C GLY A 92 -6.27 16.94 14.84
N TYR A 93 -7.00 16.80 13.73
CA TYR A 93 -8.26 17.49 13.48
C TYR A 93 -9.31 17.11 14.54
N TRP A 94 -9.53 15.82 14.77
CA TRP A 94 -10.47 15.34 15.77
C TRP A 94 -10.09 15.76 17.21
N LYS A 95 -8.83 15.62 17.61
CA LYS A 95 -8.37 16.00 18.96
C LYS A 95 -8.39 17.50 19.21
N LYS A 96 -7.86 18.29 18.28
CA LYS A 96 -7.51 19.71 18.52
C LYS A 96 -8.59 20.66 18.05
N GLN A 97 -9.20 20.38 16.89
CA GLN A 97 -10.19 21.25 16.25
C GLN A 97 -11.59 20.90 16.71
N LEU A 98 -12.02 19.63 16.56
CA LEU A 98 -13.35 19.21 17.00
C LEU A 98 -13.46 18.97 18.50
N ARG A 99 -12.36 18.57 19.15
CA ARG A 99 -12.27 18.32 20.61
C ARG A 99 -13.36 17.36 21.12
N ARG A 100 -13.67 16.35 20.32
CA ARG A 100 -14.61 15.27 20.65
C ARG A 100 -14.13 13.95 20.07
N LEU A 101 -14.72 12.88 20.57
CA LEU A 101 -14.56 11.56 19.97
C LEU A 101 -15.49 11.41 18.76
N ILE A 102 -15.08 10.57 17.83
CA ILE A 102 -15.94 9.96 16.83
C ILE A 102 -16.92 9.06 17.60
N SER A 103 -18.21 9.28 17.42
CA SER A 103 -19.29 8.55 18.09
C SER A 103 -19.87 7.46 17.19
N PRO A 104 -20.73 6.55 17.71
CA PRO A 104 -21.43 5.56 16.88
C PRO A 104 -22.24 6.18 15.73
N GLU A 105 -22.81 7.37 15.94
CA GLU A 105 -23.58 8.09 14.92
C GLU A 105 -22.67 8.63 13.81
N ASP A 106 -21.43 8.98 14.11
CA ASP A 106 -20.47 9.51 13.12
C ASP A 106 -20.04 8.44 12.10
N VAL A 107 -20.18 7.16 12.44
CA VAL A 107 -19.86 6.01 11.57
C VAL A 107 -21.11 5.37 10.96
N ASP A 108 -22.28 6.00 11.12
CA ASP A 108 -23.48 5.59 10.41
C ASP A 108 -23.29 5.76 8.89
N ILE A 109 -23.88 4.84 8.13
CA ILE A 109 -23.86 4.85 6.66
C ILE A 109 -25.26 4.96 6.04
N SER A 110 -26.31 5.14 6.85
CA SER A 110 -27.69 5.19 6.38
C SER A 110 -27.95 6.39 5.45
N TRP A 111 -27.17 7.47 5.59
CA TRP A 111 -27.23 8.67 4.76
C TRP A 111 -26.79 8.45 3.30
N ARG A 112 -26.10 7.35 3.00
CA ARG A 112 -25.63 7.00 1.66
C ARG A 112 -26.34 5.76 1.13
N ASN A 113 -26.42 5.57 -0.19
CA ASN A 113 -27.09 4.40 -0.79
C ASN A 113 -26.15 3.42 -1.50
N ASP A 114 -24.89 3.78 -1.73
CA ASP A 114 -23.96 2.98 -2.53
C ASP A 114 -22.52 3.04 -2.02
N GLY A 115 -21.74 1.99 -2.31
CA GLY A 115 -20.30 1.97 -2.09
C GLY A 115 -19.85 2.23 -0.64
N ALA A 116 -20.66 1.89 0.36
CA ALA A 116 -20.34 2.11 1.78
C ALA A 116 -20.40 0.82 2.59
N LEU A 117 -19.55 0.69 3.61
CA LEU A 117 -19.55 -0.43 4.54
C LEU A 117 -19.09 0.00 5.92
N ARG A 118 -19.58 -0.68 6.96
CA ARG A 118 -19.10 -0.54 8.34
C ARG A 118 -18.29 -1.77 8.72
N ILE A 119 -17.19 -1.54 9.42
CA ILE A 119 -16.29 -2.60 9.88
C ILE A 119 -16.08 -2.52 11.38
N LEU A 120 -15.78 -3.67 11.98
CA LEU A 120 -15.29 -3.82 13.34
C LEU A 120 -13.93 -4.50 13.29
N ILE A 121 -12.94 -3.92 13.97
CA ILE A 121 -11.65 -4.55 14.22
C ILE A 121 -11.55 -4.84 15.71
N HIS A 122 -11.25 -6.08 16.07
CA HIS A 122 -11.05 -6.50 17.45
C HIS A 122 -10.04 -7.65 17.51
N GLN A 123 -9.02 -7.56 18.37
CA GLN A 123 -7.97 -8.60 18.48
C GLN A 123 -7.32 -8.95 17.13
N ASN A 124 -7.12 -7.93 16.28
CA ASN A 124 -6.63 -8.08 14.91
C ASN A 124 -7.51 -8.95 13.99
N GLU A 125 -8.78 -9.13 14.31
CA GLU A 125 -9.76 -9.74 13.41
C GLU A 125 -10.65 -8.68 12.77
N LEU A 126 -10.88 -8.81 11.46
CA LEU A 126 -11.77 -7.96 10.69
C LEU A 126 -13.16 -8.57 10.58
N ARG A 127 -14.18 -7.78 10.93
CA ARG A 127 -15.58 -8.11 10.70
C ARG A 127 -16.27 -7.00 9.94
N VAL A 128 -17.18 -7.37 9.05
CA VAL A 128 -18.06 -6.43 8.36
C VAL A 128 -19.38 -6.40 9.10
N LEU A 129 -19.80 -5.21 9.51
CA LEU A 129 -21.00 -4.97 10.30
C LEU A 129 -22.21 -4.63 9.44
N GLN A 130 -21.98 -4.01 8.28
CA GLN A 130 -23.04 -3.59 7.37
C GLN A 130 -22.42 -3.24 6.03
N THR A 131 -23.13 -3.47 4.93
CA THR A 131 -22.80 -2.95 3.61
C THR A 131 -23.99 -2.23 3.01
N LYS A 132 -23.73 -1.25 2.16
CA LYS A 132 -24.78 -0.48 1.49
C LYS A 132 -24.37 -0.16 0.05
N GLY A 133 -25.09 -0.80 -0.87
CA GLY A 133 -24.85 -0.75 -2.32
C GLY A 133 -23.42 -1.10 -2.73
N VAL A 134 -22.73 -1.96 -1.98
CA VAL A 134 -21.42 -2.53 -2.35
C VAL A 134 -21.55 -3.54 -3.49
N TRP A 135 -22.67 -4.26 -3.57
CA TRP A 135 -22.98 -5.20 -4.67
C TRP A 135 -23.56 -4.52 -5.90
N SER A 136 -23.74 -3.19 -5.87
CA SER A 136 -24.07 -2.41 -7.04
C SER A 136 -22.81 -1.95 -7.78
N ASN A 137 -22.92 -1.75 -9.10
CA ASN A 137 -21.86 -1.19 -9.94
C ASN A 137 -20.54 -1.99 -9.84
N SER A 138 -19.39 -1.28 -9.89
CA SER A 138 -18.04 -1.84 -9.73
C SER A 138 -17.50 -1.70 -8.29
N TYR A 139 -18.36 -1.50 -7.29
CA TYR A 139 -17.92 -1.26 -5.91
C TYR A 139 -17.51 -2.53 -5.17
N ARG A 140 -18.07 -3.69 -5.52
CA ARG A 140 -17.76 -4.96 -4.87
C ARG A 140 -16.27 -5.25 -4.93
N GLU A 141 -15.68 -5.16 -6.13
CA GLU A 141 -14.25 -5.41 -6.37
C GLU A 141 -13.38 -4.48 -5.50
N ARG A 142 -13.82 -3.22 -5.36
CA ARG A 142 -13.11 -2.19 -4.58
C ARG A 142 -13.19 -2.49 -3.09
N ALA A 143 -14.39 -2.81 -2.59
CA ALA A 143 -14.62 -3.16 -1.19
C ALA A 143 -13.81 -4.40 -0.80
N LEU A 144 -13.87 -5.47 -1.59
CA LEU A 144 -13.07 -6.67 -1.35
C LEU A 144 -11.57 -6.37 -1.34
N SER A 145 -11.08 -5.58 -2.29
CA SER A 145 -9.65 -5.19 -2.32
C SER A 145 -9.24 -4.31 -1.14
N VAL A 146 -10.11 -3.45 -0.61
CA VAL A 146 -9.84 -2.69 0.62
C VAL A 146 -9.82 -3.61 1.84
N LEU A 147 -10.79 -4.52 1.96
CA LEU A 147 -10.86 -5.48 3.05
C LEU A 147 -9.64 -6.43 3.04
N SER A 148 -9.17 -6.85 1.85
CA SER A 148 -7.92 -7.62 1.72
C SER A 148 -6.69 -6.87 2.24
N GLN A 149 -6.55 -5.57 1.96
CA GLN A 149 -5.44 -4.77 2.50
C GLN A 149 -5.50 -4.68 4.03
N LEU A 150 -6.71 -4.55 4.58
CA LEU A 150 -6.91 -4.54 6.03
C LEU A 150 -6.55 -5.89 6.65
N GLU A 151 -6.99 -7.00 6.06
CA GLU A 151 -6.66 -8.35 6.52
C GLU A 151 -5.13 -8.58 6.53
N GLU A 152 -4.44 -8.22 5.45
CA GLU A 152 -2.97 -8.31 5.38
C GLU A 152 -2.28 -7.43 6.43
N ALA A 153 -2.77 -6.21 6.65
CA ALA A 153 -2.25 -5.31 7.68
C ALA A 153 -2.44 -5.89 9.09
N LEU A 154 -3.60 -6.47 9.38
CA LEU A 154 -3.94 -7.07 10.65
C LEU A 154 -3.11 -8.33 10.94
N TRP A 155 -2.95 -9.21 9.96
CA TRP A 155 -2.06 -10.37 10.08
C TRP A 155 -0.61 -9.97 10.26
N SER A 156 -0.14 -8.94 9.55
CA SER A 156 1.22 -8.42 9.73
C SER A 156 1.44 -7.85 11.15
N ALA A 157 0.41 -7.28 11.77
CA ALA A 157 0.47 -6.81 13.15
C ALA A 157 0.58 -8.00 14.12
N SER A 158 -0.28 -9.01 13.96
CA SER A 158 -0.23 -10.24 14.76
C SER A 158 1.12 -10.94 14.66
N ALA A 159 1.65 -11.07 13.44
CA ALA A 159 2.97 -11.66 13.20
C ALA A 159 4.11 -10.85 13.81
N ALA A 160 3.95 -9.53 13.93
CA ALA A 160 4.89 -8.64 14.62
C ALA A 160 4.68 -8.58 16.15
N GLY A 161 3.77 -9.39 16.71
CA GLY A 161 3.47 -9.42 18.15
C GLY A 161 2.68 -8.20 18.65
N GLU A 162 1.97 -7.52 17.76
CA GLU A 162 1.23 -6.30 18.05
C GLU A 162 -0.28 -6.54 18.01
N ILE A 163 -1.02 -6.07 19.02
CA ILE A 163 -2.49 -6.08 19.04
C ILE A 163 -2.99 -4.65 18.84
N LEU A 164 -3.77 -4.43 17.79
CA LEU A 164 -4.37 -3.14 17.45
C LEU A 164 -5.61 -2.85 18.32
N PRO A 165 -5.96 -1.55 18.51
CA PRO A 165 -7.14 -1.17 19.29
C PRO A 165 -8.44 -1.70 18.68
N THR A 166 -9.44 -1.88 19.54
CA THR A 166 -10.79 -2.21 19.09
C THR A 166 -11.48 -0.97 18.54
N ILE A 167 -11.89 -0.99 17.27
CA ILE A 167 -12.49 0.16 16.60
C ILE A 167 -13.66 -0.26 15.70
N GLU A 168 -14.56 0.68 15.47
CA GLU A 168 -15.61 0.59 14.46
C GLU A 168 -15.49 1.79 13.53
N ALA A 169 -15.57 1.57 12.22
CA ALA A 169 -15.38 2.62 11.23
C ALA A 169 -16.29 2.43 10.00
N ALA A 170 -16.69 3.54 9.39
CA ALA A 170 -17.31 3.57 8.07
C ALA A 170 -16.24 3.72 6.98
N ILE A 171 -16.37 2.95 5.91
CA ILE A 171 -15.53 3.02 4.71
C ILE A 171 -16.42 3.36 3.52
N VAL A 172 -15.97 4.29 2.67
CA VAL A 172 -16.60 4.60 1.39
C VAL A 172 -15.59 4.33 0.27
N VAL A 173 -16.01 3.50 -0.70
CA VAL A 173 -15.17 3.04 -1.83
C VAL A 173 -15.53 3.68 -3.17
N ASP A 174 -16.27 4.79 -3.13
CA ASP A 174 -16.60 5.60 -4.30
C ASP A 174 -15.49 6.63 -4.63
N ASP A 175 -15.41 7.03 -5.90
CA ASP A 175 -14.55 8.09 -6.40
C ASP A 175 -14.86 9.42 -5.68
N MET A 176 -16.14 9.71 -5.42
CA MET A 176 -16.59 10.91 -4.70
C MET A 176 -17.23 10.53 -3.37
N SER A 177 -16.47 10.71 -2.31
CA SER A 177 -16.91 10.39 -0.95
C SER A 177 -17.47 11.61 -0.23
N LEU A 178 -18.52 12.23 -0.80
CA LEU A 178 -19.18 13.39 -0.19
C LEU A 178 -19.93 12.95 1.06
N ILE A 179 -19.60 13.54 2.21
CA ILE A 179 -20.29 13.30 3.48
C ILE A 179 -21.32 14.41 3.76
N PRO A 180 -22.31 14.18 4.63
CA PRO A 180 -23.30 15.19 4.95
C PRO A 180 -22.68 16.47 5.56
N THR A 181 -23.22 17.63 5.20
CA THR A 181 -22.65 18.95 5.54
C THR A 181 -23.57 19.84 6.37
N LYS A 182 -24.70 19.30 6.85
CA LYS A 182 -25.63 20.03 7.71
C LYS A 182 -24.93 20.52 8.98
N GLN A 183 -25.39 21.64 9.52
CA GLN A 183 -24.84 22.17 10.77
C GLN A 183 -24.94 21.12 11.88
N GLY A 184 -23.82 20.88 12.58
CA GLY A 184 -23.74 19.87 13.64
C GLY A 184 -23.46 18.46 13.15
N ASP A 185 -23.45 18.21 11.84
CA ASP A 185 -23.04 16.91 11.28
C ASP A 185 -21.57 16.65 11.61
N THR A 186 -21.24 15.40 11.90
CA THR A 186 -19.87 14.96 12.22
C THR A 186 -19.51 13.62 11.60
N HIS A 187 -20.22 13.19 10.55
CA HIS A 187 -19.92 11.93 9.89
C HIS A 187 -18.45 11.85 9.48
N SER A 188 -17.86 10.68 9.71
CA SER A 188 -16.46 10.39 9.48
C SER A 188 -16.34 9.09 8.70
N ILE A 189 -15.55 9.12 7.64
CA ILE A 189 -15.35 7.96 6.77
C ILE A 189 -13.88 7.74 6.47
N TRP A 190 -13.53 6.49 6.22
CA TRP A 190 -12.30 6.11 5.55
C TRP A 190 -12.55 6.10 4.05
N THR A 191 -11.71 6.80 3.29
CA THR A 191 -11.90 7.00 1.84
C THR A 191 -10.56 7.19 1.13
N PHE A 192 -10.56 7.14 -0.19
CA PHE A 192 -9.35 7.25 -1.02
C PHE A 192 -8.87 8.68 -1.22
N THR A 193 -9.76 9.67 -1.06
CA THR A 193 -9.46 11.05 -1.41
C THR A 193 -10.16 12.11 -0.55
N SER A 194 -9.57 13.30 -0.53
CA SER A 194 -10.15 14.51 0.05
C SER A 194 -9.77 15.74 -0.79
N THR A 195 -10.41 16.87 -0.52
CA THR A 195 -10.06 18.17 -1.12
C THR A 195 -10.24 19.26 -0.08
N ASP A 196 -9.42 20.31 -0.14
CA ASP A 196 -9.55 21.47 0.76
C ASP A 196 -10.70 22.39 0.35
N ARG A 197 -11.28 22.18 -0.84
CA ARG A 197 -12.46 22.93 -1.32
C ARG A 197 -13.72 22.62 -0.55
N ASP A 198 -13.78 21.46 0.09
CA ASP A 198 -14.88 21.05 0.96
C ASP A 198 -14.36 20.92 2.41
N PRO A 199 -14.74 21.84 3.31
CA PRO A 199 -14.34 21.76 4.72
C PRO A 199 -14.78 20.46 5.41
N ALA A 200 -15.86 19.82 4.96
CA ALA A 200 -16.32 18.56 5.53
C ALA A 200 -15.28 17.44 5.34
N HIS A 201 -14.53 17.47 4.23
CA HIS A 201 -13.49 16.48 3.95
C HIS A 201 -12.34 16.49 4.96
N GLN A 202 -12.23 17.50 5.84
CA GLN A 202 -11.29 17.43 6.97
C GLN A 202 -11.58 16.24 7.90
N ARG A 203 -12.84 15.75 7.93
CA ARG A 203 -13.26 14.55 8.67
C ARG A 203 -12.90 13.24 7.98
N HIS A 204 -12.44 13.27 6.73
CA HIS A 204 -12.01 12.06 6.04
C HIS A 204 -10.72 11.50 6.63
N TRP A 205 -10.64 10.17 6.68
CA TRP A 205 -9.42 9.42 6.93
C TRP A 205 -8.97 8.81 5.62
N LEU A 206 -7.83 9.25 5.09
CA LEU A 206 -7.36 8.74 3.81
C LEU A 206 -6.75 7.35 3.98
N ILE A 207 -7.25 6.39 3.22
CA ILE A 207 -6.69 5.03 3.13
C ILE A 207 -6.04 4.82 1.76
N PRO A 208 -5.14 3.83 1.63
CA PRO A 208 -4.73 3.31 0.34
C PRO A 208 -5.93 2.94 -0.53
N GLY A 209 -5.89 3.37 -1.79
CA GLY A 209 -6.92 3.02 -2.77
C GLY A 209 -7.02 1.51 -2.96
N PHE A 210 -8.20 1.02 -3.37
CA PHE A 210 -8.40 -0.41 -3.65
C PHE A 210 -7.33 -1.01 -4.58
N SER A 211 -6.87 -0.22 -5.56
CA SER A 211 -5.85 -0.58 -6.55
C SER A 211 -4.43 -0.76 -5.98
N PHE A 212 -4.18 -0.46 -4.70
CA PHE A 212 -2.94 -0.86 -4.03
C PHE A 212 -2.90 -2.35 -3.67
N TYR A 213 -4.04 -3.03 -3.74
CA TYR A 213 -4.13 -4.48 -3.69
C TYR A 213 -4.41 -5.05 -5.06
N SER A 214 -5.59 -4.76 -5.61
CA SER A 214 -5.94 -5.13 -6.98
C SER A 214 -7.00 -4.21 -7.56
N ALA A 215 -7.07 -4.15 -8.88
CA ALA A 215 -8.13 -3.45 -9.60
C ALA A 215 -8.50 -4.17 -10.90
N PRO A 216 -9.77 -4.05 -11.35
CA PRO A 216 -10.17 -4.54 -12.66
C PRO A 216 -9.27 -3.99 -13.77
N GLY A 217 -8.84 -4.85 -14.69
CA GLY A 217 -7.97 -4.51 -15.81
C GLY A 217 -6.47 -4.49 -15.49
N THR A 218 -6.05 -4.14 -14.27
CA THR A 218 -4.62 -4.13 -13.89
C THR A 218 -4.18 -5.36 -13.10
N GLY A 219 -5.11 -6.10 -12.51
CA GLY A 219 -4.80 -7.23 -11.63
C GLY A 219 -4.21 -6.76 -10.31
N SER A 220 -3.33 -7.58 -9.71
CA SER A 220 -2.66 -7.24 -8.46
C SER A 220 -1.67 -6.08 -8.65
N PHE A 221 -1.54 -5.23 -7.63
CA PHE A 221 -0.61 -4.10 -7.67
C PHE A 221 0.86 -4.56 -7.76
N ILE A 222 1.19 -5.70 -7.13
CA ILE A 222 2.53 -6.30 -7.18
C ILE A 222 2.83 -6.78 -8.61
N ASP A 223 1.87 -7.42 -9.29
CA ASP A 223 2.08 -7.82 -10.68
C ASP A 223 2.19 -6.61 -11.60
N ALA A 224 1.42 -5.55 -11.34
CA ALA A 224 1.57 -4.28 -12.08
C ALA A 224 2.97 -3.68 -11.88
N GLN A 225 3.55 -3.74 -10.68
CA GLN A 225 4.95 -3.36 -10.44
C GLN A 225 5.93 -4.24 -11.21
N ARG A 226 5.73 -5.56 -11.23
CA ARG A 226 6.56 -6.51 -12.00
C ARG A 226 6.53 -6.22 -13.49
N ARG A 227 5.37 -5.91 -14.06
CA ARG A 227 5.23 -5.53 -15.47
C ARG A 227 5.89 -4.19 -15.75
N ALA A 228 5.72 -3.19 -14.88
CA ALA A 228 6.40 -1.91 -15.02
C ALA A 228 7.94 -2.05 -15.04
N LEU A 229 8.52 -2.91 -14.18
CA LEU A 229 9.96 -3.20 -14.13
C LEU A 229 10.51 -3.76 -15.45
N GLN A 230 9.69 -4.45 -16.26
CA GLN A 230 10.11 -4.99 -17.55
C GLN A 230 10.42 -3.89 -18.59
N HIS A 231 10.04 -2.64 -18.30
CA HIS A 231 10.27 -1.47 -19.14
C HIS A 231 11.26 -0.46 -18.54
N ASP A 232 11.98 -0.84 -17.47
CA ASP A 232 13.04 -0.01 -16.89
C ASP A 232 14.19 0.15 -17.90
N SER A 233 14.62 1.39 -18.10
CA SER A 233 15.65 1.76 -19.06
C SER A 233 16.07 3.20 -18.79
N PRO A 234 17.33 3.60 -19.07
CA PRO A 234 17.70 5.01 -19.05
C PRO A 234 16.71 5.87 -19.85
N ILE A 235 16.40 7.06 -19.36
CA ILE A 235 15.36 7.93 -19.92
C ILE A 235 15.64 8.30 -21.37
N VAL A 236 16.91 8.37 -21.75
CA VAL A 236 17.38 8.65 -23.12
C VAL A 236 17.08 7.52 -24.11
N ASP A 237 16.95 6.28 -23.60
CA ASP A 237 16.65 5.09 -24.41
C ASP A 237 15.13 4.86 -24.53
N LYS A 238 14.32 5.63 -23.80
CA LYS A 238 12.85 5.60 -23.86
C LYS A 238 12.32 6.41 -25.03
N VAL A 239 11.04 6.23 -25.35
CA VAL A 239 10.34 7.08 -26.33
C VAL A 239 10.31 8.50 -25.80
N GLN A 240 10.96 9.44 -26.51
CA GLN A 240 11.10 10.85 -26.13
C GLN A 240 9.79 11.65 -26.35
N GLN A 241 8.70 11.17 -25.76
CA GLN A 241 7.39 11.79 -25.79
C GLN A 241 6.72 11.72 -24.41
N ALA A 242 5.77 12.61 -24.19
CA ALA A 242 4.86 12.56 -23.06
C ALA A 242 3.60 11.76 -23.42
N ILE A 243 3.37 10.65 -22.72
CA ILE A 243 2.24 9.74 -22.95
C ILE A 243 1.07 10.05 -22.03
N TRP A 244 -0.14 10.01 -22.60
CA TRP A 244 -1.39 9.94 -21.84
C TRP A 244 -2.47 9.18 -22.61
N ARG A 245 -3.23 8.36 -21.87
CA ARG A 245 -4.46 7.72 -22.34
C ARG A 245 -5.54 7.84 -21.28
N GLY A 246 -6.71 8.36 -21.69
CA GLY A 246 -7.87 8.47 -20.82
C GLY A 246 -9.07 9.04 -21.55
N VAL A 247 -10.15 9.32 -20.81
CA VAL A 247 -11.38 9.91 -21.36
C VAL A 247 -11.53 11.37 -20.95
N ARG A 248 -11.95 12.24 -21.87
CA ARG A 248 -12.11 13.69 -21.65
C ARG A 248 -13.24 13.97 -20.67
N TRP A 249 -14.39 13.32 -20.85
CA TRP A 249 -15.65 13.64 -20.16
C TRP A 249 -15.60 13.54 -18.62
N THR A 250 -14.69 12.75 -18.05
CA THR A 250 -14.57 12.62 -16.58
C THR A 250 -14.05 13.88 -15.89
N ASN A 251 -13.31 14.73 -16.61
CA ASN A 251 -12.85 16.02 -16.14
C ASN A 251 -12.50 16.90 -17.36
N PRO A 252 -13.52 17.47 -18.03
CA PRO A 252 -13.32 18.20 -19.28
C PRO A 252 -12.36 19.38 -19.15
N ASP A 253 -12.35 20.06 -18.00
CA ASP A 253 -11.52 21.24 -17.77
C ASP A 253 -10.04 20.91 -17.69
N VAL A 254 -9.66 19.82 -17.02
CA VAL A 254 -8.25 19.39 -16.92
C VAL A 254 -7.85 18.57 -18.15
N ARG A 255 -8.64 17.55 -18.50
CA ARG A 255 -8.29 16.59 -19.56
C ARG A 255 -8.51 17.15 -20.95
N GLY A 256 -9.53 17.99 -21.13
CA GLY A 256 -9.72 18.73 -22.38
C GLY A 256 -8.56 19.68 -22.62
N SER A 257 -8.18 20.47 -21.61
CA SER A 257 -7.01 21.36 -21.71
C SER A 257 -5.72 20.61 -22.06
N LEU A 258 -5.50 19.42 -21.47
CA LEU A 258 -4.38 18.57 -21.85
C LEU A 258 -4.44 18.19 -23.33
N LEU A 259 -5.54 17.59 -23.79
CA LEU A 259 -5.72 17.18 -25.19
C LEU A 259 -5.49 18.36 -26.13
N ASP A 260 -6.13 19.49 -25.85
CA ASP A 260 -6.08 20.69 -26.68
C ASP A 260 -4.65 21.29 -26.73
N SER A 261 -3.89 21.24 -25.62
CA SER A 261 -2.49 21.72 -25.56
C SER A 261 -1.49 20.84 -26.31
N THR A 262 -1.88 19.61 -26.65
CA THR A 262 -1.00 18.60 -27.26
C THR A 262 -1.26 18.35 -28.74
N VAL A 263 -2.24 19.05 -29.33
CA VAL A 263 -2.56 18.94 -30.76
C VAL A 263 -1.34 19.28 -31.62
N ASN A 264 -1.00 18.38 -32.55
CA ASN A 264 0.12 18.51 -33.49
C ASN A 264 1.50 18.72 -32.83
N LYS A 265 1.67 18.31 -31.57
CA LYS A 265 2.96 18.36 -30.88
C LYS A 265 3.71 17.05 -31.06
N THR A 266 4.90 17.11 -31.65
CA THR A 266 5.73 15.92 -31.90
C THR A 266 6.25 15.27 -30.62
N TRP A 267 6.37 16.04 -29.53
CA TRP A 267 6.75 15.55 -28.20
C TRP A 267 5.58 14.91 -27.42
N ALA A 268 4.34 14.91 -27.95
CA ALA A 268 3.17 14.40 -27.23
C ALA A 268 2.58 13.15 -27.91
N ASP A 269 2.41 12.07 -27.14
CA ASP A 269 1.50 10.99 -27.48
C ASP A 269 0.31 11.01 -26.50
N VAL A 270 -0.57 11.98 -26.68
CA VAL A 270 -1.72 12.22 -25.78
C VAL A 270 -3.00 12.00 -26.56
N LYS A 271 -3.76 10.96 -26.17
CA LYS A 271 -4.95 10.56 -26.93
C LYS A 271 -6.10 10.15 -26.03
N GLU A 272 -7.30 10.46 -26.49
CA GLU A 272 -8.53 10.00 -25.87
C GLU A 272 -8.80 8.52 -26.18
N VAL A 273 -9.19 7.75 -25.17
CA VAL A 273 -9.54 6.33 -25.27
C VAL A 273 -11.01 6.20 -25.65
N ASN A 274 -11.29 5.37 -26.66
CA ASN A 274 -12.64 4.92 -26.95
C ASN A 274 -12.85 3.51 -26.40
N TRP A 275 -13.79 3.36 -25.45
CA TRP A 275 -14.05 2.07 -24.80
C TRP A 275 -14.82 1.07 -25.67
N GLU A 276 -15.59 1.55 -26.64
CA GLU A 276 -16.38 0.72 -27.55
C GLU A 276 -15.48 0.14 -28.65
N THR A 277 -14.74 1.00 -29.35
CA THR A 277 -13.87 0.60 -30.46
C THR A 277 -12.49 0.11 -30.00
N LYS A 278 -12.15 0.31 -28.73
CA LYS A 278 -10.81 0.07 -28.15
C LYS A 278 -9.71 0.95 -28.75
N GLU A 279 -10.09 2.00 -29.48
CA GLU A 279 -9.12 2.94 -30.05
C GLU A 279 -8.32 3.63 -28.93
N ASN A 280 -7.01 3.72 -29.13
CA ASN A 280 -6.02 4.28 -28.20
C ASN A 280 -5.98 3.59 -26.83
N LEU A 281 -6.69 2.48 -26.62
CA LEU A 281 -6.55 1.70 -25.39
C LEU A 281 -5.12 1.18 -25.27
N MET A 282 -4.55 1.29 -24.08
CA MET A 282 -3.17 0.92 -23.78
C MET A 282 -3.10 0.37 -22.36
N ASP A 283 -2.38 -0.74 -22.20
CA ASP A 283 -2.11 -1.32 -20.90
C ASP A 283 -1.19 -0.39 -20.09
N MET A 284 -1.29 -0.46 -18.75
CA MET A 284 -0.60 0.52 -17.89
C MET A 284 0.92 0.46 -18.02
N GLU A 285 1.48 -0.74 -18.13
CA GLU A 285 2.92 -0.98 -18.27
C GLU A 285 3.49 -0.48 -19.60
N GLU A 286 2.69 -0.45 -20.66
CA GLU A 286 3.12 0.03 -21.98
C GLU A 286 3.46 1.53 -21.94
N MET A 287 2.80 2.30 -21.06
CA MET A 287 3.14 3.71 -20.83
C MET A 287 4.54 3.87 -20.23
N CYS A 288 5.10 2.85 -19.57
CA CYS A 288 6.46 2.90 -19.01
C CYS A 288 7.56 2.90 -20.09
N LYS A 289 7.23 2.66 -21.36
CA LYS A 289 8.16 2.78 -22.51
C LYS A 289 8.51 4.23 -22.85
N PHE A 290 7.73 5.19 -22.35
CA PHE A 290 7.88 6.61 -22.62
C PHE A 290 8.74 7.29 -21.55
N ALA A 291 9.49 8.30 -21.95
CA ALA A 291 10.33 9.08 -21.06
C ALA A 291 9.49 9.90 -20.05
N TYR A 292 8.29 10.33 -20.45
CA TYR A 292 7.42 11.19 -19.65
C TYR A 292 6.01 10.62 -19.56
N VAL A 293 5.47 10.49 -18.34
CA VAL A 293 4.12 9.96 -18.11
C VAL A 293 3.23 11.03 -17.48
N ILE A 294 2.16 11.43 -18.18
CA ILE A 294 1.29 12.52 -17.70
C ILE A 294 0.19 11.96 -16.80
N HIS A 295 0.00 12.62 -15.66
CA HIS A 295 -1.13 12.41 -14.78
C HIS A 295 -2.17 13.53 -14.90
N THR A 296 -3.45 13.13 -14.91
CA THR A 296 -4.60 14.03 -14.80
C THR A 296 -5.57 13.52 -13.75
N GLU A 297 -6.23 14.46 -13.06
CA GLU A 297 -7.38 14.14 -12.22
C GLU A 297 -8.57 13.71 -13.08
N GLY A 298 -9.50 12.98 -12.47
CA GLY A 298 -10.74 12.54 -13.09
C GLY A 298 -11.92 13.22 -12.43
N ARG A 299 -12.96 12.43 -12.11
CA ARG A 299 -14.08 12.89 -11.27
C ARG A 299 -13.60 13.46 -9.94
N SER A 300 -12.61 12.79 -9.34
CA SER A 300 -11.86 13.26 -8.19
C SER A 300 -10.36 13.02 -8.43
N TYR A 301 -9.68 12.32 -7.52
CA TYR A 301 -8.36 11.75 -7.81
C TYR A 301 -8.44 10.76 -8.99
N SER A 302 -7.30 10.44 -9.59
CA SER A 302 -7.22 9.31 -10.51
C SER A 302 -6.29 8.24 -9.97
N GLY A 303 -6.83 7.02 -9.84
CA GLY A 303 -6.07 5.82 -9.49
C GLY A 303 -4.94 5.46 -10.47
N ARG A 304 -4.79 6.19 -11.58
CA ARG A 304 -3.68 6.02 -12.52
C ARG A 304 -2.33 6.43 -11.93
N LEU A 305 -2.28 7.47 -11.09
CA LEU A 305 -1.00 8.06 -10.64
C LEU A 305 -0.09 7.00 -10.00
N GLN A 306 -0.63 6.16 -9.12
CA GLN A 306 0.16 5.15 -8.43
C GLN A 306 0.83 4.15 -9.37
N PHE A 307 0.22 3.86 -10.52
CA PHE A 307 0.79 2.98 -11.54
C PHE A 307 1.86 3.71 -12.37
N LEU A 308 1.64 4.99 -12.70
CA LEU A 308 2.67 5.79 -13.39
C LEU A 308 3.92 5.99 -12.54
N LEU A 309 3.75 6.14 -11.23
CA LEU A 309 4.87 6.23 -10.26
C LEU A 309 5.60 4.89 -10.06
N ASN A 310 5.11 3.79 -10.65
CA ASN A 310 5.86 2.54 -10.77
C ASN A 310 6.72 2.48 -12.05
N CYS A 311 6.55 3.39 -13.00
CA CYS A 311 7.41 3.43 -14.19
C CYS A 311 8.72 4.14 -13.87
N ASP A 312 9.84 3.63 -14.38
CA ASP A 312 11.11 4.38 -14.45
C ASP A 312 11.01 5.46 -15.53
N ALA A 313 10.14 6.45 -15.32
CA ALA A 313 9.84 7.54 -16.24
C ALA A 313 9.63 8.82 -15.43
N ALA A 314 9.79 9.99 -16.05
CA ALA A 314 9.58 11.27 -15.39
C ALA A 314 8.07 11.60 -15.34
N PRO A 315 7.42 11.60 -14.16
CA PRO A 315 5.99 11.87 -14.05
C PRO A 315 5.72 13.36 -14.24
N ILE A 316 4.78 13.72 -15.12
CA ILE A 316 4.30 15.10 -15.29
C ILE A 316 2.94 15.20 -14.60
N ILE A 317 2.83 16.10 -13.63
CA ILE A 317 1.63 16.19 -12.77
C ILE A 317 1.16 17.65 -12.73
N HIS A 318 -0.08 17.86 -13.16
CA HIS A 318 -0.75 19.16 -13.04
C HIS A 318 -1.03 19.51 -11.57
N ARG A 319 -1.31 20.78 -11.30
CA ARG A 319 -1.71 21.21 -9.94
C ARG A 319 -2.98 20.48 -9.50
N LEU A 320 -2.81 19.56 -8.55
CA LEU A 320 -3.87 18.70 -8.00
C LEU A 320 -4.81 19.47 -7.09
N ASP A 321 -6.11 19.20 -7.22
CA ASP A 321 -7.16 19.71 -6.33
C ASP A 321 -7.61 18.68 -5.29
N TRP A 322 -7.26 17.42 -5.52
CA TRP A 322 -7.54 16.27 -4.67
C TRP A 322 -6.26 15.75 -4.02
N LYS A 323 -6.42 15.07 -2.88
CA LYS A 323 -5.33 14.48 -2.10
C LYS A 323 -5.59 13.01 -1.85
N CYS A 324 -4.59 12.17 -2.08
CA CYS A 324 -4.56 10.80 -1.58
C CYS A 324 -3.57 10.67 -0.41
N HIS A 325 -3.60 9.53 0.27
CA HIS A 325 -2.78 9.25 1.46
C HIS A 325 -1.25 9.44 1.29
N TYR A 326 -0.75 9.46 0.06
CA TYR A 326 0.68 9.59 -0.26
C TYR A 326 1.07 10.91 -0.94
N TYR A 327 0.12 11.80 -1.25
CA TYR A 327 0.40 12.97 -2.10
C TYR A 327 1.37 13.97 -1.46
N HIS A 328 1.50 13.99 -0.14
CA HIS A 328 2.50 14.80 0.57
C HIS A 328 3.94 14.36 0.28
N LEU A 329 4.16 13.17 -0.29
CA LEU A 329 5.46 12.66 -0.72
C LEU A 329 5.86 13.17 -2.11
N LEU A 330 4.97 13.86 -2.84
CA LEU A 330 5.29 14.49 -4.11
C LEU A 330 6.14 15.75 -3.87
N VAL A 331 7.34 15.77 -4.44
CA VAL A 331 8.32 16.84 -4.32
C VAL A 331 8.51 17.51 -5.67
N SER A 332 8.12 18.77 -5.76
CA SER A 332 8.00 19.51 -7.03
C SER A 332 9.29 20.19 -7.50
N LYS A 333 10.31 20.32 -6.64
CA LYS A 333 11.54 21.05 -6.94
C LYS A 333 12.72 20.64 -6.06
N GLY A 334 13.92 21.01 -6.49
CA GLY A 334 15.16 20.80 -5.75
C GLY A 334 15.73 19.39 -5.89
N PRO A 335 16.77 19.04 -5.11
CA PRO A 335 17.52 17.79 -5.31
C PRO A 335 16.67 16.52 -5.20
N LYS A 336 15.62 16.55 -4.37
CA LYS A 336 14.68 15.44 -4.14
C LYS A 336 13.43 15.48 -5.02
N GLN A 337 13.37 16.38 -6.00
CA GLN A 337 12.25 16.45 -6.94
C GLN A 337 11.97 15.09 -7.56
N ASN A 338 10.73 14.62 -7.47
CA ASN A 338 10.31 13.29 -7.92
C ASN A 338 9.15 13.34 -8.92
N TYR A 339 8.76 14.54 -9.35
CA TYR A 339 7.87 14.76 -10.49
C TYR A 339 8.10 16.14 -11.12
N ILE A 340 7.59 16.31 -12.33
CA ILE A 340 7.60 17.57 -13.08
C ILE A 340 6.23 18.25 -12.86
N PRO A 341 6.17 19.38 -12.11
CA PRO A 341 4.93 20.11 -11.91
C PRO A 341 4.56 20.94 -13.14
N VAL A 342 3.27 20.95 -13.51
CA VAL A 342 2.70 21.86 -14.52
C VAL A 342 1.45 22.57 -13.98
N LYS A 343 1.01 23.65 -14.64
CA LYS A 343 -0.21 24.37 -14.28
C LYS A 343 -1.44 23.45 -14.36
N ALA A 344 -2.49 23.80 -13.61
CA ALA A 344 -3.75 23.05 -13.52
C ALA A 344 -4.37 22.71 -14.90
N HIS A 345 -4.20 23.59 -15.88
CA HIS A 345 -4.75 23.42 -17.24
C HIS A 345 -3.64 23.37 -18.31
N PHE A 346 -2.44 22.89 -17.96
CA PHE A 346 -1.35 22.60 -18.90
C PHE A 346 -0.85 23.77 -19.78
N GLY A 347 -1.20 25.02 -19.45
CA GLY A 347 -0.79 26.19 -20.23
C GLY A 347 0.71 26.48 -20.28
N ASP A 348 1.53 25.75 -19.51
CA ASP A 348 2.99 25.77 -19.54
C ASP A 348 3.63 24.44 -19.95
N LEU A 349 2.83 23.47 -20.41
CA LEU A 349 3.30 22.12 -20.73
C LEU A 349 4.32 22.10 -21.88
N GLU A 350 4.09 22.84 -22.96
CA GLU A 350 5.01 22.89 -24.10
C GLU A 350 6.40 23.36 -23.70
N LYS A 351 6.49 24.53 -23.05
CA LYS A 351 7.76 25.06 -22.54
C LYS A 351 8.44 24.11 -21.56
N THR A 352 7.64 23.40 -20.76
CA THR A 352 8.15 22.40 -19.81
C THR A 352 8.78 21.24 -20.57
N MET A 353 8.12 20.74 -21.61
CA MET A 353 8.63 19.65 -22.44
C MET A 353 9.89 20.03 -23.21
N ASP A 354 9.94 21.23 -23.79
CA ASP A 354 11.14 21.73 -24.47
C ASP A 354 12.36 21.69 -23.53
N TRP A 355 12.20 22.15 -22.29
CA TRP A 355 13.26 22.11 -21.28
C TRP A 355 13.73 20.68 -20.97
N TYR A 356 12.83 19.78 -20.60
CA TYR A 356 13.22 18.45 -20.15
C TYR A 356 13.74 17.55 -21.27
N LEU A 357 13.32 17.78 -22.52
CA LEU A 357 13.91 17.12 -23.69
C LEU A 357 15.35 17.58 -23.95
N GLU A 358 15.68 18.83 -23.65
CA GLU A 358 17.05 19.37 -23.75
C GLU A 358 17.94 19.04 -22.55
N HIS A 359 17.34 18.63 -21.41
CA HIS A 359 18.02 18.32 -20.14
C HIS A 359 17.71 16.89 -19.65
N PRO A 360 18.06 15.85 -20.42
CA PRO A 360 17.70 14.47 -20.10
C PRO A 360 18.30 13.98 -18.77
N GLU A 361 19.43 14.52 -18.32
CA GLU A 361 20.01 14.22 -17.01
C GLU A 361 19.12 14.68 -15.85
N GLU A 362 18.41 15.80 -16.02
CA GLU A 362 17.44 16.27 -15.03
C GLU A 362 16.22 15.36 -15.00
N SER A 363 15.71 14.98 -16.18
CA SER A 363 14.61 14.03 -16.33
C SER A 363 14.95 12.67 -15.70
N GLN A 364 16.17 12.16 -15.91
CA GLN A 364 16.64 10.91 -15.29
C GLN A 364 16.70 11.01 -13.78
N ARG A 365 17.22 12.11 -13.23
CA ARG A 365 17.26 12.34 -11.78
C ARG A 365 15.86 12.32 -11.18
N ILE A 366 14.88 12.96 -11.84
CA ILE A 366 13.49 12.98 -11.38
C ILE A 366 12.88 11.57 -11.43
N ALA A 367 13.08 10.82 -12.52
CA ALA A 367 12.62 9.43 -12.62
C ALA A 367 13.21 8.55 -11.52
N ASN A 368 14.52 8.64 -11.27
CA ASN A 368 15.21 7.92 -10.21
C ASN A 368 14.64 8.27 -8.83
N ASN A 369 14.41 9.56 -8.55
CA ASN A 369 13.82 10.01 -7.30
C ASN A 369 12.38 9.51 -7.13
N SER A 370 11.59 9.47 -8.21
CA SER A 370 10.25 8.89 -8.22
C SER A 370 10.28 7.42 -7.83
N ILE A 371 11.12 6.62 -8.50
CA ILE A 371 11.27 5.18 -8.20
C ILE A 371 11.77 4.95 -6.78
N ALA A 372 12.75 5.72 -6.31
CA ALA A 372 13.30 5.59 -4.96
C ALA A 372 12.25 5.93 -3.89
N THR A 373 11.40 6.93 -4.15
CA THR A 373 10.34 7.35 -3.22
C THR A 373 9.18 6.37 -3.20
N PHE A 374 8.63 6.04 -4.37
CA PHE A 374 7.35 5.34 -4.47
C PHE A 374 7.55 3.82 -4.58
N ARG A 375 7.81 3.31 -5.80
CA ARG A 375 7.94 1.87 -6.09
C ARG A 375 8.89 1.14 -5.13
N SER A 376 9.99 1.78 -4.76
CA SER A 376 11.05 1.17 -3.94
C SER A 376 10.82 1.24 -2.44
N LYS A 377 9.90 2.11 -1.98
CA LYS A 377 9.76 2.43 -0.56
C LYS A 377 8.29 2.57 -0.16
N TYR A 378 7.65 3.69 -0.47
CA TYR A 378 6.33 4.01 0.07
C TYR A 378 5.16 3.26 -0.59
N PHE A 379 5.38 2.59 -1.73
CA PHE A 379 4.39 1.73 -2.41
C PHE A 379 4.68 0.24 -2.27
N THR A 380 5.49 -0.14 -1.28
CA THR A 380 5.72 -1.55 -0.96
C THR A 380 4.54 -2.12 -0.16
N PRO A 381 4.25 -3.43 -0.24
CA PRO A 381 3.24 -4.07 0.61
C PRO A 381 3.45 -3.78 2.11
N ALA A 382 4.71 -3.78 2.57
CA ALA A 382 5.06 -3.42 3.93
C ALA A 382 4.65 -1.98 4.29
N ALA A 383 4.83 -1.01 3.39
CA ALA A 383 4.40 0.38 3.60
C ALA A 383 2.87 0.48 3.73
N THR A 384 2.10 -0.20 2.86
CA THR A 384 0.64 -0.26 2.95
C THR A 384 0.18 -0.82 4.30
N SER A 385 0.74 -1.95 4.73
CA SER A 385 0.41 -2.56 6.03
C SER A 385 0.80 -1.67 7.21
N CYS A 386 1.99 -1.08 7.19
CA CYS A 386 2.44 -0.13 8.20
C CYS A 386 1.53 1.11 8.28
N TYR A 387 1.08 1.64 7.13
CA TYR A 387 0.13 2.77 7.08
C TYR A 387 -1.20 2.42 7.72
N LEU A 388 -1.82 1.30 7.31
CA LEU A 388 -3.12 0.87 7.83
C LEU A 388 -3.07 0.57 9.33
N ARG A 389 -1.99 -0.06 9.83
CA ARG A 389 -1.78 -0.27 11.27
C ARG A 389 -1.68 1.04 12.04
N ARG A 390 -0.93 2.02 11.52
CA ARG A 390 -0.83 3.35 12.16
C ARG A 390 -2.16 4.10 12.09
N LEU A 391 -2.90 3.96 10.99
CA LEU A 391 -4.24 4.52 10.84
C LEU A 391 -5.21 3.95 11.87
N ILE A 392 -5.27 2.62 12.05
CA ILE A 392 -6.12 1.97 13.06
C ILE A 392 -5.77 2.47 14.47
N LYS A 393 -4.48 2.60 14.79
CA LYS A 393 -4.03 3.17 16.07
C LYS A 393 -4.48 4.63 16.25
N GLY A 394 -4.17 5.50 15.30
CA GLY A 394 -4.51 6.92 15.37
C GLY A 394 -6.02 7.15 15.42
N TYR A 395 -6.79 6.36 14.67
CA TYR A 395 -8.25 6.35 14.70
C TYR A 395 -8.78 5.93 16.08
N GLY A 396 -8.25 4.85 16.65
CA GLY A 396 -8.62 4.36 17.98
C GLY A 396 -8.32 5.34 19.12
N GLU A 397 -7.39 6.29 18.93
CA GLU A 397 -7.12 7.35 19.92
C GLU A 397 -8.24 8.42 19.98
N VAL A 398 -9.10 8.48 18.96
CA VAL A 398 -10.15 9.50 18.83
C VAL A 398 -11.53 8.92 18.56
N ALA A 399 -11.67 7.60 18.51
CA ALA A 399 -12.93 6.92 18.32
C ALA A 399 -13.48 6.37 19.64
N PHE A 400 -14.80 6.18 19.69
CA PHE A 400 -15.45 5.41 20.73
C PHE A 400 -14.93 3.95 20.75
N THR A 401 -15.05 3.29 21.90
CA THR A 401 -14.81 1.84 22.00
C THR A 401 -16.12 1.10 21.69
N PRO A 402 -16.23 0.36 20.58
CA PRO A 402 -17.46 -0.31 20.22
C PRO A 402 -17.70 -1.56 21.08
N GLU A 403 -18.96 -1.92 21.25
CA GLU A 403 -19.30 -3.25 21.76
C GLU A 403 -18.89 -4.31 20.72
N VAL A 404 -18.20 -5.36 21.18
CA VAL A 404 -17.76 -6.47 20.32
C VAL A 404 -18.81 -7.57 20.22
N LEU A 405 -19.52 -7.80 21.32
CA LEU A 405 -20.50 -8.88 21.45
C LEU A 405 -21.91 -8.30 21.53
N ARG A 406 -22.86 -8.89 20.81
CA ARG A 406 -24.28 -8.54 20.89
C ARG A 406 -25.14 -9.80 21.10
N PRO A 407 -26.21 -9.74 21.91
CA PRO A 407 -27.19 -10.82 21.96
C PRO A 407 -27.96 -10.92 20.64
N GLU A 408 -28.20 -12.13 20.14
CA GLU A 408 -29.03 -12.37 18.96
C GLU A 408 -30.52 -12.14 19.28
N LYS A 409 -30.93 -12.47 20.51
CA LYS A 409 -32.20 -12.06 21.15
C LYS A 409 -32.00 -11.81 22.63
N ALA A 410 -32.92 -11.09 23.27
CA ALA A 410 -32.89 -10.85 24.72
C ALA A 410 -32.83 -12.19 25.49
N GLY A 411 -31.76 -12.39 26.27
CA GLY A 411 -31.53 -13.62 27.04
C GLY A 411 -30.68 -14.71 26.36
N GLU A 412 -30.24 -14.51 25.12
CA GLU A 412 -29.40 -15.48 24.40
C GLU A 412 -27.89 -15.26 24.57
N VAL A 413 -27.09 -16.24 24.11
CA VAL A 413 -25.62 -16.18 24.11
C VAL A 413 -25.15 -15.03 23.24
N ARG A 414 -24.33 -14.14 23.81
CA ARG A 414 -23.74 -13.03 23.05
C ARG A 414 -22.77 -13.56 22.00
N LYS A 415 -22.97 -13.17 20.73
CA LYS A 415 -22.09 -13.48 19.60
C LYS A 415 -21.30 -12.25 19.18
N ARG A 416 -20.18 -12.45 18.47
CA ARG A 416 -19.41 -11.34 17.89
C ARG A 416 -20.25 -10.65 16.80
N ARG A 417 -20.29 -9.32 16.81
CA ARG A 417 -21.03 -8.51 15.84
C ARG A 417 -20.46 -8.63 14.43
N GLY A 418 -21.31 -8.55 13.42
CA GLY A 418 -20.99 -8.65 12.01
C GLY A 418 -20.64 -10.07 11.58
N ILE A 419 -20.18 -10.21 10.34
CA ILE A 419 -19.64 -11.44 9.77
C ILE A 419 -18.15 -11.28 9.42
N SER A 420 -17.43 -12.39 9.29
CA SER A 420 -16.01 -12.36 8.93
C SER A 420 -15.80 -11.90 7.48
N PHE A 421 -14.61 -11.38 7.17
CA PHE A 421 -14.23 -11.10 5.80
C PHE A 421 -14.33 -12.34 4.89
N ALA A 422 -13.97 -13.53 5.42
CA ALA A 422 -14.09 -14.79 4.69
C ALA A 422 -15.54 -15.10 4.26
N GLU A 423 -16.53 -14.78 5.09
CA GLU A 423 -17.95 -14.93 4.73
C GLU A 423 -18.38 -13.92 3.66
N ILE A 424 -17.94 -12.65 3.80
CA ILE A 424 -18.25 -11.56 2.85
C ILE A 424 -17.82 -11.90 1.42
N VAL A 425 -16.67 -12.55 1.25
CA VAL A 425 -16.17 -12.97 -0.07
C VAL A 425 -17.18 -13.85 -0.81
N HIS A 426 -17.94 -14.68 -0.09
CA HIS A 426 -18.91 -15.62 -0.67
C HIS A 426 -20.32 -15.04 -0.85
N MET A 427 -20.62 -13.90 -0.25
CA MET A 427 -21.95 -13.29 -0.33
C MET A 427 -22.30 -12.83 -1.75
N LYS A 428 -23.60 -12.81 -2.08
CA LYS A 428 -24.11 -12.38 -3.41
C LYS A 428 -24.98 -11.14 -3.35
N GLU A 429 -25.27 -10.66 -2.15
CA GLU A 429 -26.14 -9.54 -1.86
C GLU A 429 -25.57 -8.74 -0.68
N GLU A 430 -26.20 -7.62 -0.36
CA GLU A 430 -25.79 -6.77 0.77
C GLU A 430 -25.89 -7.50 2.10
N TYR A 431 -25.02 -7.14 3.02
CA TYR A 431 -25.13 -7.53 4.42
C TYR A 431 -25.75 -6.36 5.20
N GLU A 432 -27.04 -6.44 5.49
CA GLU A 432 -27.79 -5.39 6.20
C GLU A 432 -27.44 -5.28 7.69
N GLY A 433 -26.58 -6.18 8.19
CA GLY A 433 -26.06 -6.23 9.55
C GLY A 433 -26.64 -7.36 10.38
N ASP A 434 -26.23 -7.42 11.65
CA ASP A 434 -26.79 -8.35 12.62
C ASP A 434 -28.25 -7.94 12.87
N GLY A 435 -29.19 -8.49 12.10
CA GLY A 435 -30.60 -8.19 12.20
C GLY A 435 -31.11 -8.40 13.62
N VAL A 436 -31.32 -7.30 14.34
CA VAL A 436 -32.07 -7.26 15.58
C VAL A 436 -33.19 -6.26 15.35
N ASN A 437 -34.43 -6.74 15.44
CA ASN A 437 -35.59 -5.88 15.51
C ASN A 437 -35.49 -5.11 16.83
N ASP A 438 -35.15 -3.82 16.78
CA ASP A 438 -35.17 -2.92 17.93
C ASP A 438 -36.63 -2.63 18.43
N GLU A 439 -37.63 -3.40 17.98
CA GLU A 439 -39.05 -3.25 18.35
C GLU A 439 -39.49 -4.09 19.58
N GLU A 440 -38.61 -4.89 20.20
CA GLU A 440 -38.94 -5.65 21.42
C GLU A 440 -37.90 -5.44 22.55
N ALA A 441 -37.62 -4.18 22.89
CA ALA A 441 -36.90 -3.80 24.13
C ALA A 441 -37.76 -2.94 25.05
#